data_AF-X1JRD0-F1
#
_entry.id   AF-X1JRD0-F1
#
_cell.length_a   1.000
_cell.length_b   1.000
_cell.length_c   1.000
_cell.angle_alpha   90.00
_cell.angle_beta   90.00
_cell.angle_gamma   90.00
#
_symmetry.space_group_name_H-M   'P 1'
#
loop_
_entity.id
_entity.type
_entity.pdbx_description
1 polymer ?
#
loop_
_entity_poly.entity_id
_entity_poly.type
_entity_poly.pdbx_seq_one_letter_code
_entity_poly.pdbx_strand_id
1 'polypeptide(L)' 'MPLQVDATIVYITGKKTTKILKEELRIDSPYNTYKYKGLPLGPISNPGLESILAAIYP' A
#
# COMPACT_ATOMS: atom_id res chain seq x y z
N MET A 1 -0.63 -13.10 7.35
CA MET A 1 -0.23 -11.84 8.02
C MET A 1 -0.67 -10.68 7.14
N PRO A 2 -1.21 -9.56 7.67
CA PRO A 2 -1.43 -8.35 6.86
C PRO A 2 -0.08 -7.79 6.36
N LEU A 3 -0.06 -7.10 5.22
CA LEU A 3 1.19 -6.59 4.64
C LEU A 3 1.69 -5.33 5.33
N GLN A 4 0.78 -4.50 5.86
CA GLN A 4 1.11 -3.31 6.66
C GLN A 4 2.09 -2.36 5.96
N VAL A 5 1.73 -1.93 4.74
CA VAL A 5 2.57 -1.07 3.91
C VAL A 5 2.05 0.37 3.93
N ASP A 6 2.84 1.30 4.49
CA ASP A 6 2.52 2.72 4.60
C ASP A 6 2.12 3.35 3.25
N ALA A 7 2.79 2.96 2.16
CA ALA A 7 2.54 3.50 0.82
C ALA A 7 1.08 3.31 0.37
N THR A 8 0.39 2.27 0.86
CA THR A 8 -1.02 2.06 0.59
C THR A 8 -1.92 3.06 1.30
N ILE A 9 -1.54 3.52 2.50
CA ILE A 9 -2.23 4.60 3.23
C ILE A 9 -1.99 5.95 2.56
N VAL A 10 -0.75 6.19 2.10
CA VAL A 10 -0.42 7.39 1.32
C VAL A 10 -1.24 7.44 0.02
N TYR A 11 -1.41 6.30 -0.66
CA TYR A 11 -2.27 6.20 -1.84
C TYR A 11 -3.73 6.54 -1.52
N ILE A 12 -4.28 6.02 -0.42
CA ILE A 12 -5.66 6.31 0.01
C ILE A 12 -5.85 7.79 0.36
N THR A 13 -4.86 8.39 1.03
CA THR A 13 -4.95 9.76 1.56
C THR A 13 -4.52 10.84 0.56
N GLY A 14 -3.86 10.47 -0.53
CA GLY A 14 -3.33 11.40 -1.54
C GLY A 14 -2.20 12.30 -1.02
N LYS A 15 -1.60 11.96 0.13
CA LYS A 15 -0.53 12.76 0.73
C LYS A 15 0.74 12.71 -0.12
N LYS A 16 1.44 13.83 -0.22
CA LYS A 16 2.78 13.92 -0.85
C LYS A 16 3.92 13.69 0.14
N THR A 17 3.65 13.01 1.24
CA THR A 17 4.60 12.71 2.31
C THR A 17 4.46 11.25 2.73
N THR A 18 5.55 10.67 3.21
CA THR A 18 5.56 9.32 3.80
C THR A 18 5.09 9.31 5.25
N LYS A 19 4.85 10.49 5.86
CA LYS A 19 4.36 10.58 7.24
C LYS A 19 2.87 10.28 7.31
N ILE A 20 2.54 9.16 7.95
CA ILE A 20 1.17 8.75 8.26
C ILE A 20 0.89 8.84 9.76
N LEU A 21 -0.36 9.15 10.11
CA LEU A 21 -0.85 9.19 11.47
C LEU A 21 -1.41 7.82 11.86
N LYS A 22 -1.38 7.50 13.16
CA LYS A 22 -1.94 6.23 13.68
C LYS A 22 -3.44 6.08 13.38
N GLU A 23 -4.17 7.19 13.31
CA GLU A 23 -5.60 7.22 13.00
C GLU A 23 -5.87 6.79 11.55
N GLU A 24 -4.96 7.12 10.62
CA GLU A 24 -5.09 6.81 9.20
C GLU A 24 -4.94 5.30 8.92
N LEU A 25 -4.29 4.56 9.82
CA LEU A 25 -4.21 3.10 9.74
C LEU A 25 -5.58 2.41 9.84
N ARG A 26 -6.59 3.11 10.35
CA ARG A 26 -7.95 2.59 10.56
C ARG A 26 -8.91 2.92 9.42
N ILE A 27 -8.46 3.64 8.37
CA ILE A 27 -9.30 4.02 7.23
C ILE A 27 -9.92 2.79 6.59
N ASP A 28 -11.22 2.87 6.31
CA ASP A 28 -11.93 1.79 5.63
C ASP A 28 -11.79 1.91 4.11
N SER A 29 -10.90 1.10 3.53
CA SER A 29 -10.65 1.08 2.10
C SER A 29 -10.10 -0.29 1.69
N PRO A 30 -10.47 -0.81 0.50
CA PRO A 30 -9.94 -2.08 -0.01
C PRO A 30 -8.45 -1.99 -0.37
N TYR A 31 -7.84 -0.80 -0.31
CA TYR A 31 -6.39 -0.61 -0.42
C TYR A 31 -5.66 -0.68 0.93
N ASN A 32 -6.37 -0.66 2.07
CA ASN A 32 -5.73 -0.61 3.38
C ASN A 32 -5.16 -1.98 3.79
N THR A 33 -3.86 -2.16 3.58
CA THR A 33 -3.13 -3.38 3.91
C THR A 33 -2.85 -3.60 5.41
N TYR A 34 -3.21 -2.64 6.28
CA TYR A 34 -3.26 -2.84 7.74
C TYR A 34 -4.55 -3.54 8.17
N LYS A 35 -5.67 -3.21 7.51
CA LYS A 35 -7.00 -3.71 7.85
C LYS A 35 -7.32 -5.02 7.15
N TYR A 36 -6.96 -5.14 5.87
CA TYR A 36 -7.25 -6.31 5.04
C TYR A 36 -5.98 -7.10 4.75
N LYS A 37 -6.09 -8.44 4.80
CA LYS A 37 -4.97 -9.34 4.52
C LYS A 37 -4.84 -9.57 3.00
N GLY A 38 -3.61 -9.77 2.54
CA GLY A 38 -3.32 -9.98 1.12
C GLY A 38 -2.97 -8.69 0.39
N LEU A 39 -2.99 -8.76 -0.94
CA LEU A 39 -2.75 -7.60 -1.80
C LEU A 39 -3.94 -6.62 -1.76
N PRO A 40 -3.71 -5.32 -1.95
CA PRO A 40 -4.79 -4.35 -2.16
C PRO A 40 -5.58 -4.66 -3.45
N LEU A 41 -6.73 -4.01 -3.62
CA LEU A 41 -7.60 -4.17 -4.81
C LEU A 41 -6.88 -4.01 -6.16
N GLY A 42 -5.82 -3.20 -6.20
CA GLY A 42 -5.02 -2.95 -7.39
C GLY A 42 -3.68 -2.29 -7.06
N PRO A 43 -2.86 -2.00 -8.09
CA PRO A 43 -1.59 -1.31 -7.90
C PRO A 43 -1.80 0.13 -7.39
N ILE A 44 -0.87 0.60 -6.56
CA ILE A 44 -0.89 1.98 -6.02
C ILE A 44 -0.03 2.96 -6.84
N SER A 45 0.75 2.45 -7.79
CA SER A 45 1.61 3.24 -8.68
C SER A 45 1.93 2.43 -9.94
N ASN A 46 2.59 3.08 -10.91
CA ASN A 46 3.16 2.38 -12.06
C ASN A 46 4.54 1.82 -11.69
N PRO A 47 4.75 0.48 -11.66
CA PRO A 47 6.03 -0.10 -11.30
C PRO A 47 7.06 0.06 -12.41
N GLY A 48 8.33 0.23 -12.03
CA GLY A 48 9.45 0.13 -12.97
C GLY A 48 9.79 -1.33 -13.29
N LEU A 49 10.65 -1.54 -14.30
CA LEU A 49 11.07 -2.88 -14.72
C LEU A 49 11.70 -3.68 -13.57
N GLU A 50 12.53 -3.05 -12.75
CA GLU A 50 13.17 -3.68 -11.58
C GLU A 50 12.14 -4.19 -10.57
N SER A 51 11.09 -3.41 -10.29
CA SER A 51 9.99 -3.82 -9.41
C SER A 51 9.17 -4.98 -9.97
N ILE A 52 8.96 -5.02 -11.29
CA ILE A 52 8.27 -6.13 -11.95
C ILE A 52 9.12 -7.40 -11.85
N LEU A 53 10.42 -7.31 -12.14
CA LEU A 53 11.33 -8.45 -12.03
C LEU A 53 11.40 -8.98 -10.59
N ALA A 54 11.49 -8.10 -9.59
CA ALA A 54 11.47 -8.49 -8.18
C ALA A 54 10.15 -9.15 -7.75
N ALA A 55 9.01 -8.78 -8.35
CA ALA A 55 7.74 -9.42 -8.06
C ALA A 55 7.63 -10.84 -8.65
N ILE A 56 8.23 -11.08 -9.81
CA ILE A 56 8.23 -12.38 -10.51
C ILE A 56 9.32 -13.31 -9.95
N TYR A 57 10.49 -12.74 -9.63
CA TYR A 57 11.68 -13.43 -9.14
C TYR A 57 12.12 -12.82 -7.80
N PRO A 58 11.41 -13.14 -6.70
CA PRO A 58 11.63 -12.54 -5.39
C PRO A 58 12.93 -12.96 -4.70
#